data_AF-A0A6C7ECB3-F1
#
_entry.id   AF-A0A6C7ECB3-F1
#
_cell.length_a   1.000
_cell.length_b   1.000
_cell.length_c   1.000
_cell.angle_alpha   90.00
_cell.angle_beta   90.00
_cell.angle_gamma   90.00
#
_symmetry.space_group_name_H-M   'P 1'
#
loop_
_entity.id
_entity.type
_entity.pdbx_description
1 polymer ?
#
loop_
_entity_poly.entity_id
_entity_poly.type
_entity_poly.pdbx_seq_one_letter_code
_entity_poly.pdbx_strand_id
1 'polypeptide(L)'
;MTDNRSDIGLVVTDLVKEYEGDGYVVRPLDHLSFTAAPGELVVLLGPSGSGKSTLLSCLGGMLSPTSGSIKLNEIDVTGSYKKHLDTYRKKHVGFVFQGFNLIPSLNARENVAVPLIVSKACSRADALRRADELLERVGLGDRTKHKPSQLSGGQQQRVAVARGLVTDPDLLIADEPTANLDHIQAEAVIGLLRELRSAGRVIVVSTHDARLIPVADRVVRMTPEGIEPDRGAHEVTFTAGTEIFRQEDPPEYVYTITSGQIDIVRELADGNREPLASLGPGQYFGELGAMLGFPRSATAIAATDVVLTAMPPHEFRQQVEG
;
A
#
# COMPACT_ATOMS: atom_id res chain seq x y z
N MET A 1 -18.33 21.93 -31.41
CA MET A 1 -17.46 22.53 -30.38
C MET A 1 -18.14 22.25 -29.04
N THR A 2 -17.94 21.03 -28.54
CA THR A 2 -18.54 20.52 -27.30
C THR A 2 -17.45 20.55 -26.24
N ASP A 3 -17.77 21.25 -25.15
CA ASP A 3 -16.88 21.64 -24.06
C ASP A 3 -16.27 20.39 -23.37
N ASN A 4 -14.95 20.30 -23.43
CA ASN A 4 -14.12 19.23 -22.90
C ASN A 4 -13.79 19.56 -21.43
N ARG A 5 -14.71 19.28 -20.51
CA ARG A 5 -14.49 19.39 -19.05
C ARG A 5 -14.28 18.02 -18.41
N SER A 6 -13.07 17.50 -18.63
CA SER A 6 -12.21 16.88 -17.62
C SER A 6 -12.84 15.93 -16.59
N ASP A 7 -12.74 14.63 -16.88
CA ASP A 7 -12.91 13.48 -15.97
C ASP A 7 -11.83 13.47 -14.88
N ILE A 8 -11.90 14.37 -13.90
CA ILE A 8 -10.87 14.47 -12.84
C ILE A 8 -11.35 13.68 -11.62
N GLY A 9 -10.73 12.53 -11.34
CA GLY A 9 -10.97 11.73 -10.13
C GLY A 9 -9.98 12.10 -9.02
N LEU A 10 -8.80 11.49 -9.03
CA LEU A 10 -7.70 11.77 -8.10
C LEU A 10 -6.44 12.10 -8.89
N VAL A 11 -5.75 13.19 -8.53
CA VAL A 11 -4.49 13.61 -9.15
C VAL A 11 -3.47 13.86 -8.06
N VAL A 12 -2.36 13.12 -8.11
CA VAL A 12 -1.19 13.28 -7.26
C VAL A 12 -0.04 13.71 -8.15
N THR A 13 0.55 14.87 -7.86
CA THR A 13 1.63 15.45 -8.67
C THR A 13 2.82 15.76 -7.79
N ASP A 14 3.96 15.15 -8.14
CA ASP A 14 5.28 15.42 -7.57
C ASP A 14 5.28 15.39 -6.03
N LEU A 15 4.56 14.42 -5.46
CA LEU A 15 4.26 14.40 -4.04
C LEU A 15 5.48 13.95 -3.24
N VAL A 16 5.96 14.84 -2.38
CA VAL A 16 7.06 14.56 -1.45
C VAL A 16 6.55 14.61 -0.03
N LYS A 17 6.96 13.65 0.79
CA LYS A 17 6.80 13.71 2.24
C LYS A 17 8.12 13.34 2.89
N GLU A 18 8.58 14.24 3.75
CA GLU A 18 9.82 14.10 4.52
C GLU A 18 9.52 14.18 6.02
N TYR A 19 10.31 13.46 6.80
CA TYR A 19 10.37 13.51 8.24
C TYR A 19 11.81 13.77 8.66
N GLU A 20 12.01 14.76 9.52
CA GLU A 20 13.30 15.08 10.13
C GLU A 20 13.29 14.55 11.57
N GLY A 21 14.28 13.72 11.93
CA GLY A 21 14.42 13.18 13.28
C GLY A 21 15.85 12.70 13.52
N ASP A 22 16.38 12.91 14.74
CA ASP A 22 17.69 12.42 15.19
C ASP A 22 18.86 12.66 14.20
N GLY A 23 18.84 13.79 13.48
CA GLY A 23 19.90 14.20 12.56
C GLY A 23 19.85 13.57 11.16
N TYR A 24 18.81 12.81 10.82
CA TYR A 24 18.58 12.28 9.47
C TYR A 24 17.21 12.71 8.91
N VAL A 25 17.11 12.71 7.59
CA VAL A 25 15.87 12.97 6.84
C VAL A 25 15.42 11.66 6.21
N VAL A 26 14.17 11.26 6.48
CA VAL A 26 13.53 10.12 5.80
C VAL A 26 12.49 10.67 4.84
N ARG A 27 12.56 10.24 3.58
CA ARG A 27 11.62 10.63 2.53
C ARG A 27 10.77 9.43 2.07
N PRO A 28 9.71 9.06 2.81
CA PRO A 28 8.86 7.93 2.42
C PRO A 28 8.03 8.15 1.16
N LEU A 29 7.85 9.40 0.72
CA LEU A 29 7.30 9.72 -0.61
C LEU A 29 8.29 10.64 -1.29
N ASP A 30 8.83 10.21 -2.43
CA ASP A 30 9.78 10.97 -3.23
C ASP A 30 9.23 11.15 -4.65
N HIS A 31 8.92 12.40 -5.00
CA HIS A 31 8.44 12.82 -6.33
C HIS A 31 7.30 11.94 -6.92
N LEU A 32 6.44 11.39 -6.06
CA LEU A 32 5.42 10.42 -6.47
C LEU A 32 4.31 11.12 -7.27
N SER A 33 4.02 10.61 -8.48
CA SER A 33 2.94 11.11 -9.33
C SER A 33 2.07 9.98 -9.85
N PHE A 34 0.75 10.13 -9.73
CA PHE A 34 -0.22 9.26 -10.40
C PHE A 34 -1.58 9.94 -10.50
N THR A 35 -2.42 9.42 -11.40
CA THR A 35 -3.80 9.85 -11.55
C THR A 35 -4.73 8.64 -11.48
N ALA A 36 -5.96 8.86 -11.06
CA ALA A 36 -7.02 7.86 -11.13
C ALA A 36 -8.33 8.51 -11.56
N ALA A 37 -9.04 7.89 -12.49
CA ALA A 37 -10.33 8.37 -12.95
C ALA A 37 -11.45 8.02 -11.93
N PRO A 38 -12.57 8.77 -11.92
CA PRO A 38 -13.76 8.37 -11.15
C PRO A 38 -14.15 6.92 -11.47
N GLY A 39 -14.36 6.10 -10.44
CA GLY A 39 -14.65 4.69 -10.62
C GLY A 39 -13.44 3.84 -11.00
N GLU A 40 -12.21 4.20 -10.62
CA GLU A 40 -11.05 3.31 -10.67
C GLU A 40 -10.71 2.71 -9.30
N LEU A 41 -10.26 1.45 -9.31
CA LEU A 41 -9.62 0.77 -8.18
C LEU A 41 -8.10 0.83 -8.34
N VAL A 42 -7.44 1.59 -7.47
CA VAL A 42 -5.99 1.74 -7.39
C VAL A 42 -5.43 0.85 -6.29
N VAL A 43 -4.46 0.02 -6.61
CA VAL A 43 -3.71 -0.80 -5.64
C VAL A 43 -2.32 -0.21 -5.44
N LEU A 44 -1.99 0.12 -4.20
CA LEU A 44 -0.65 0.49 -3.77
C LEU A 44 0.09 -0.77 -3.33
N LEU A 45 1.12 -1.14 -4.09
CA LEU A 45 1.94 -2.33 -3.86
C LEU A 45 3.35 -1.92 -3.44
N GLY A 46 3.85 -2.46 -2.34
CA GLY A 46 5.22 -2.18 -1.90
C GLY A 46 5.53 -2.85 -0.55
N PRO A 47 6.81 -3.03 -0.19
CA PRO A 47 7.20 -3.67 1.07
C PRO A 47 6.76 -2.86 2.29
N SER A 48 6.79 -3.45 3.48
CA SER A 48 6.58 -2.69 4.72
C SER A 48 7.56 -1.52 4.78
N GLY A 49 7.12 -0.36 5.29
CA GLY A 49 7.95 0.85 5.35
C GLY A 49 8.05 1.66 4.04
N SER A 50 7.51 1.18 2.91
CA SER A 50 7.62 1.87 1.60
C SER A 50 6.81 3.16 1.43
N GLY A 51 6.23 3.70 2.51
CA GLY A 51 5.44 4.93 2.46
C GLY A 51 3.96 4.76 2.11
N LYS A 52 3.42 3.54 1.92
CA LYS A 52 1.99 3.30 1.65
C LYS A 52 1.05 4.01 2.63
N SER A 53 1.21 3.76 3.92
CA SER A 53 0.37 4.39 4.95
C SER A 53 0.58 5.91 5.01
N THR A 54 1.79 6.39 4.66
CA THR A 54 2.07 7.83 4.52
C THR A 54 1.28 8.42 3.35
N LEU A 55 1.28 7.77 2.18
CA LEU A 55 0.48 8.18 1.02
C LEU A 55 -1.01 8.18 1.35
N LEU A 56 -1.53 7.09 1.92
CA LEU A 56 -2.93 7.01 2.34
C LEU A 56 -3.30 8.13 3.31
N SER A 57 -2.41 8.48 4.22
CA SER A 57 -2.63 9.58 5.17
C SER A 57 -2.61 10.96 4.50
N CYS A 58 -1.79 11.15 3.47
CA CYS A 58 -1.79 12.38 2.66
C CYS A 58 -3.05 12.48 1.79
N LEU A 59 -3.43 11.42 1.09
CA LEU A 59 -4.68 11.34 0.32
C LEU A 59 -5.91 11.61 1.20
N GLY A 60 -5.87 11.09 2.42
CA GLY A 60 -6.90 11.27 3.42
C GLY A 60 -6.94 12.65 4.09
N GLY A 61 -6.01 13.56 3.76
CA GLY A 61 -5.92 14.88 4.39
C GLY A 61 -5.64 14.81 5.90
N MET A 62 -5.00 13.74 6.38
CA MET A 62 -4.54 13.57 7.76
C MET A 62 -3.11 14.07 7.93
N LEU A 63 -2.29 13.94 6.89
CA LEU A 63 -0.94 14.47 6.81
C LEU A 63 -0.82 15.44 5.63
N SER A 64 -0.18 16.59 5.85
CA SER A 64 0.21 17.47 4.76
C SER A 64 1.54 17.00 4.15
N PRO A 65 1.66 16.95 2.81
CA PRO A 65 2.94 16.68 2.16
C PRO A 65 3.94 17.81 2.43
N THR A 66 5.21 17.52 2.22
CA THR A 66 6.30 18.50 2.29
C THR A 66 6.31 19.37 1.03
N SER A 67 6.15 18.76 -0.15
CA SER A 67 5.95 19.44 -1.44
C SER A 67 5.08 18.59 -2.38
N GLY A 68 4.75 19.13 -3.56
CA GLY A 68 3.82 18.52 -4.51
C GLY A 68 2.36 18.91 -4.24
N SER A 69 1.44 18.26 -4.96
CA SER A 69 -0.01 18.54 -4.86
C SER A 69 -0.87 17.28 -4.92
N ILE A 70 -2.03 17.36 -4.25
CA ILE A 70 -3.08 16.33 -4.29
C ILE A 70 -4.39 17.03 -4.59
N LYS A 71 -5.09 16.59 -5.62
CA LYS A 71 -6.44 17.05 -5.97
C LYS A 71 -7.39 15.88 -6.05
N LEU A 72 -8.55 16.00 -5.42
CA LEU A 72 -9.68 15.08 -5.58
C LEU A 72 -10.81 15.86 -6.25
N ASN A 73 -11.15 15.54 -7.48
CA ASN A 73 -11.99 16.36 -8.34
C ASN A 73 -11.44 17.81 -8.39
N GLU A 74 -12.28 18.80 -8.10
CA GLU A 74 -11.90 20.23 -8.00
C GLU A 74 -11.34 20.62 -6.61
N ILE A 75 -11.22 19.67 -5.68
CA ILE A 75 -10.81 19.95 -4.30
C ILE A 75 -9.30 19.81 -4.17
N ASP A 76 -8.65 20.91 -3.83
CA ASP A 76 -7.24 20.91 -3.42
C ASP A 76 -7.11 20.35 -2.00
N VAL A 77 -6.44 19.21 -1.88
CA VAL A 77 -6.16 18.51 -0.62
C VAL A 77 -4.80 18.98 -0.06
N THR A 78 -3.98 19.66 -0.86
CA THR A 78 -2.72 20.26 -0.42
C THR A 78 -2.93 21.60 0.26
N GLY A 79 -2.83 21.63 1.59
CA GLY A 79 -2.93 22.90 2.30
C GLY A 79 -2.87 22.85 3.82
N SER A 80 -2.48 23.98 4.39
CA SER A 80 -2.22 24.25 5.81
C SER A 80 -3.46 24.64 6.63
N TYR A 81 -4.60 24.94 5.98
CA TYR A 81 -5.83 25.32 6.68
C TYR A 81 -6.62 24.10 7.14
N LYS A 82 -6.33 23.67 8.38
CA LYS A 82 -6.96 22.52 9.07
C LYS A 82 -8.50 22.44 8.94
N LYS A 83 -9.20 23.58 8.86
CA LYS A 83 -10.67 23.63 8.73
C LYS A 83 -11.19 23.11 7.39
N HIS A 84 -10.46 23.33 6.28
CA HIS A 84 -10.85 22.83 4.97
C HIS A 84 -10.66 21.30 4.88
N LEU A 85 -9.57 20.79 5.45
CA LEU A 85 -9.30 19.35 5.50
C LEU A 85 -10.31 18.57 6.36
N ASP A 86 -10.87 19.19 7.40
CA ASP A 86 -11.94 18.55 8.19
C ASP A 86 -13.24 18.37 7.40
N THR A 87 -13.61 19.37 6.60
CA THR A 87 -14.77 19.27 5.71
C THR A 87 -14.51 18.25 4.61
N TYR A 88 -13.30 18.26 4.03
CA TYR A 88 -12.85 17.28 3.05
C TYR A 88 -13.02 15.84 3.57
N ARG A 89 -12.43 15.53 4.73
CA ARG A 89 -12.51 14.19 5.33
C ARG A 89 -13.94 13.75 5.61
N LYS A 90 -14.79 14.65 6.13
CA LYS A 90 -16.17 14.31 6.50
C LYS A 90 -17.08 14.02 5.31
N LYS A 91 -16.82 14.66 4.17
CA LYS A 91 -17.71 14.60 2.99
C LYS A 91 -17.18 13.70 1.88
N HIS A 92 -15.87 13.66 1.68
CA HIS A 92 -15.28 13.10 0.47
C HIS A 92 -14.43 11.86 0.73
N VAL A 93 -14.09 11.54 1.98
CA VAL A 93 -13.18 10.43 2.30
C VAL A 93 -13.82 9.40 3.21
N GLY A 94 -13.82 8.15 2.76
CA GLY A 94 -14.11 6.97 3.58
C GLY A 94 -12.84 6.23 3.96
N PHE A 95 -12.79 5.65 5.15
CA PHE A 95 -11.64 4.85 5.61
C PHE A 95 -12.04 3.43 6.02
N VAL A 96 -11.24 2.47 5.56
CA VAL A 96 -11.26 1.07 5.98
C VAL A 96 -9.87 0.73 6.50
N PHE A 97 -9.79 0.24 7.74
CA PHE A 97 -8.52 -0.04 8.41
C PHE A 97 -8.25 -1.54 8.49
N GLN A 98 -6.98 -1.91 8.55
CA GLN A 98 -6.50 -3.29 8.72
C GLN A 98 -7.13 -4.00 9.94
N GLY A 99 -7.23 -3.30 11.07
CA GLY A 99 -7.72 -3.85 12.35
C GLY A 99 -9.24 -3.83 12.55
N PHE A 100 -10.03 -3.65 11.48
CA PHE A 100 -11.49 -3.37 11.48
C PHE A 100 -11.89 -2.07 12.20
N ASN A 101 -11.25 -1.75 13.32
CA ASN A 101 -11.45 -0.59 14.19
C ASN A 101 -12.92 -0.38 14.57
N LEU A 102 -13.70 -1.46 14.75
CA LEU A 102 -15.08 -1.39 15.20
C LEU A 102 -15.13 -1.07 16.71
N ILE A 103 -16.08 -0.22 17.12
CA ILE A 103 -16.31 0.12 18.51
C ILE A 103 -17.01 -1.06 19.20
N PRO A 104 -16.37 -1.74 20.18
CA PRO A 104 -16.89 -3.00 20.73
C PRO A 104 -18.24 -2.90 21.44
N SER A 105 -18.55 -1.72 21.99
CA SER A 105 -19.81 -1.47 22.69
C SER A 105 -21.01 -1.29 21.76
N LEU A 106 -20.77 -0.99 20.48
CA LEU A 106 -21.79 -0.75 19.47
C LEU A 106 -22.07 -2.00 18.64
N ASN A 107 -23.30 -2.16 18.16
CA ASN A 107 -23.61 -3.20 17.17
C ASN A 107 -23.15 -2.80 15.75
N ALA A 108 -23.28 -3.69 14.77
CA ALA A 108 -22.89 -3.46 13.37
C ALA A 108 -23.55 -2.20 12.78
N ARG A 109 -24.88 -2.06 12.95
CA ARG A 109 -25.65 -0.91 12.46
C ARG A 109 -25.16 0.40 13.05
N GLU A 110 -24.93 0.42 14.37
CA GLU A 110 -24.42 1.58 15.07
C GLU A 110 -23.00 1.94 14.62
N ASN A 111 -22.12 0.94 14.47
CA ASN A 111 -20.76 1.14 13.97
C ASN A 111 -20.76 1.78 12.57
N VAL A 112 -21.61 1.31 11.66
CA VAL A 112 -21.75 1.88 10.32
C VAL A 112 -22.27 3.32 10.39
N ALA A 113 -23.22 3.63 11.28
CA ALA A 113 -23.82 4.96 11.39
C ALA A 113 -22.92 6.03 12.05
N VAL A 114 -21.86 5.64 12.76
CA VAL A 114 -20.99 6.56 13.55
C VAL A 114 -20.54 7.80 12.75
N PRO A 115 -20.00 7.70 11.53
CA PRO A 115 -19.55 8.87 10.78
C PRO A 115 -20.64 9.93 10.56
N LEU A 116 -21.86 9.52 10.20
CA LEU A 116 -23.00 10.43 9.99
C LEU A 116 -23.47 11.08 11.30
N ILE A 117 -23.46 10.32 12.40
CA ILE A 117 -23.89 10.82 13.71
C ILE A 117 -22.89 11.84 14.26
N VAL A 118 -21.58 11.53 14.20
CA VAL A 118 -20.53 12.40 14.73
C VAL A 118 -20.38 13.67 13.90
N SER A 119 -20.49 13.57 12.57
CA SER A 119 -20.47 14.75 11.69
C SER A 119 -21.73 15.60 11.76
N LYS A 120 -22.81 15.10 12.39
CA LYS A 120 -24.15 15.72 12.40
C LYS A 120 -24.68 16.00 11.00
N ALA A 121 -24.34 15.14 10.04
CA ALA A 121 -24.76 15.29 8.65
C ALA A 121 -26.28 15.09 8.46
N CYS A 122 -26.90 14.29 9.32
CA CYS A 122 -28.34 14.02 9.30
C CYS A 122 -28.87 13.64 10.69
N SER A 123 -30.17 13.34 10.77
CA SER A 123 -30.77 12.80 12.00
C SER A 123 -30.18 11.43 12.35
N ARG A 124 -30.21 11.05 13.64
CA ARG A 124 -29.79 9.70 14.07
C ARG A 124 -30.61 8.61 13.38
N ALA A 125 -31.91 8.84 13.17
CA ALA A 125 -32.80 7.89 12.52
C ALA A 125 -32.38 7.66 11.05
N ASP A 126 -32.08 8.73 10.31
CA ASP A 126 -31.60 8.63 8.93
C ASP A 126 -30.23 7.96 8.83
N ALA A 127 -29.32 8.27 9.76
CA ALA A 127 -28.00 7.65 9.80
C ALA A 127 -28.12 6.12 10.00
N LEU A 128 -28.98 5.69 10.91
CA LEU A 128 -29.24 4.28 11.17
C LEU A 128 -29.96 3.58 10.02
N ARG A 129 -30.88 4.26 9.32
CA ARG A 129 -31.52 3.73 8.11
C ARG A 129 -30.52 3.53 6.98
N ARG A 130 -29.65 4.51 6.73
CA ARG A 130 -28.57 4.40 5.74
C ARG A 130 -27.60 3.26 6.09
N ALA A 131 -27.32 3.07 7.37
CA ALA A 131 -26.51 1.95 7.83
C ALA A 131 -27.17 0.60 7.53
N ASP A 132 -28.48 0.46 7.71
CA ASP A 132 -29.21 -0.77 7.36
C ASP A 132 -29.14 -1.06 5.85
N GLU A 133 -29.36 -0.05 5.01
CA GLU A 133 -29.24 -0.16 3.54
C GLU A 133 -27.85 -0.66 3.11
N LEU A 134 -26.79 -0.14 3.73
CA LEU A 134 -25.41 -0.56 3.42
C LEU A 134 -25.08 -1.94 3.97
N LEU A 135 -25.58 -2.29 5.17
CA LEU A 135 -25.40 -3.62 5.72
C LEU A 135 -26.11 -4.68 4.87
N GLU A 136 -27.28 -4.39 4.32
CA GLU A 136 -27.96 -5.25 3.35
C GLU A 136 -27.09 -5.46 2.11
N ARG A 137 -26.57 -4.38 1.52
CA ARG A 137 -25.72 -4.43 0.31
C ARG A 137 -24.44 -5.25 0.51
N VAL A 138 -23.84 -5.21 1.69
CA VAL A 138 -22.66 -6.03 2.00
C VAL A 138 -23.03 -7.43 2.50
N GLY A 139 -24.31 -7.84 2.43
CA GLY A 139 -24.79 -9.17 2.80
C GLY A 139 -24.77 -9.44 4.31
N LEU A 140 -25.15 -8.44 5.11
CA LEU A 140 -25.20 -8.45 6.57
C LEU A 140 -26.53 -7.90 7.14
N GLY A 141 -27.61 -7.91 6.36
CA GLY A 141 -28.94 -7.44 6.78
C GLY A 141 -29.49 -8.14 8.03
N ASP A 142 -29.26 -9.45 8.14
CA ASP A 142 -29.62 -10.28 9.30
C ASP A 142 -28.69 -10.06 10.51
N ARG A 143 -27.58 -9.33 10.34
CA ARG A 143 -26.53 -9.11 11.36
C ARG A 143 -26.47 -7.70 11.94
N THR A 144 -27.39 -6.81 11.56
CA THR A 144 -27.45 -5.41 12.01
C THR A 144 -27.29 -5.21 13.53
N LYS A 145 -27.87 -6.09 14.34
CA LYS A 145 -27.85 -6.02 15.82
C LYS A 145 -26.68 -6.75 16.50
N HIS A 146 -25.82 -7.43 15.74
CA HIS A 146 -24.69 -8.16 16.30
C HIS A 146 -23.57 -7.19 16.70
N LYS A 147 -22.92 -7.46 17.83
CA LYS A 147 -21.69 -6.77 18.26
C LYS A 147 -20.47 -7.36 17.55
N PRO A 148 -19.34 -6.64 17.47
CA PRO A 148 -18.11 -7.14 16.84
C PRO A 148 -17.68 -8.53 17.31
N SER A 149 -17.78 -8.83 18.60
CA SER A 149 -17.44 -10.15 19.17
C SER A 149 -18.33 -11.31 18.69
N GLN A 150 -19.44 -11.03 18.03
CA GLN A 150 -20.40 -12.01 17.51
C GLN A 150 -20.29 -12.17 15.97
N LEU A 151 -19.31 -11.51 15.35
CA LEU A 151 -19.09 -11.50 13.91
C LEU A 151 -17.76 -12.16 13.56
N SER A 152 -17.71 -12.93 12.47
CA SER A 152 -16.44 -13.43 11.93
C SER A 152 -15.56 -12.29 11.40
N GLY A 153 -14.26 -12.54 11.18
CA GLY A 153 -13.34 -11.53 10.63
C GLY A 153 -13.84 -10.90 9.34
N GLY A 154 -14.23 -11.71 8.35
CA GLY A 154 -14.80 -11.23 7.09
C GLY A 154 -16.14 -10.49 7.24
N GLN A 155 -16.94 -10.82 8.27
CA GLN A 155 -18.15 -10.04 8.58
C GLN A 155 -17.78 -8.69 9.19
N GLN A 156 -16.85 -8.64 10.15
CA GLN A 156 -16.36 -7.40 10.73
C GLN A 156 -15.73 -6.49 9.68
N GLN A 157 -15.00 -7.06 8.71
CA GLN A 157 -14.44 -6.28 7.62
C GLN A 157 -15.51 -5.70 6.70
N ARG A 158 -16.55 -6.47 6.37
CA ARG A 158 -17.70 -5.94 5.61
C ARG A 158 -18.44 -4.83 6.35
N VAL A 159 -18.54 -4.91 7.69
CA VAL A 159 -19.03 -3.79 8.52
C VAL A 159 -18.10 -2.58 8.42
N ALA A 160 -16.78 -2.77 8.45
CA ALA A 160 -15.81 -1.69 8.32
C ALA A 160 -15.88 -1.01 6.94
N VAL A 161 -16.05 -1.79 5.86
CA VAL A 161 -16.30 -1.29 4.50
C VAL A 161 -17.61 -0.51 4.43
N ALA A 162 -18.71 -1.06 4.94
CA ALA A 162 -20.00 -0.37 5.00
C ALA A 162 -19.91 0.96 5.76
N ARG A 163 -19.16 1.00 6.88
CA ARG A 163 -18.89 2.22 7.64
C ARG A 163 -18.10 3.24 6.82
N GLY A 164 -17.08 2.81 6.07
CA GLY A 164 -16.31 3.69 5.18
C GLY A 164 -17.17 4.32 4.08
N LEU A 165 -18.24 3.65 3.66
CA LEU A 165 -19.13 4.10 2.59
C LEU A 165 -20.34 4.92 3.05
N VAL A 166 -20.60 4.99 4.35
CA VAL A 166 -21.86 5.53 4.89
C VAL A 166 -22.11 6.98 4.51
N THR A 167 -21.03 7.76 4.33
CA THR A 167 -21.05 9.16 3.91
C THR A 167 -21.13 9.34 2.39
N ASP A 168 -21.18 8.24 1.63
CA ASP A 168 -21.08 8.20 0.17
C ASP A 168 -19.86 8.98 -0.37
N PRO A 169 -18.63 8.59 0.03
CA PRO A 169 -17.43 9.35 -0.28
C PRO A 169 -17.03 9.21 -1.76
N ASP A 170 -16.39 10.26 -2.28
CA ASP A 170 -15.73 10.27 -3.60
C ASP A 170 -14.44 9.43 -3.61
N LEU A 171 -13.78 9.31 -2.45
CA LEU A 171 -12.56 8.55 -2.25
C LEU A 171 -12.73 7.55 -1.09
N LEU A 172 -12.59 6.26 -1.36
CA LEU A 172 -12.49 5.22 -0.34
C LEU A 172 -11.03 4.79 -0.19
N ILE A 173 -10.46 4.99 1.00
CA ILE A 173 -9.12 4.56 1.35
C ILE A 173 -9.22 3.27 2.18
N ALA A 174 -8.49 2.25 1.77
CA ALA A 174 -8.45 0.97 2.48
C ALA A 174 -7.01 0.55 2.76
N ASP A 175 -6.65 0.45 4.03
CA ASP A 175 -5.34 -0.05 4.44
C ASP A 175 -5.42 -1.53 4.78
N GLU A 176 -4.80 -2.37 3.94
CA GLU A 176 -4.75 -3.83 4.09
C GLU A 176 -6.12 -4.47 4.35
N PRO A 177 -7.14 -4.24 3.49
CA PRO A 177 -8.52 -4.62 3.76
C PRO A 177 -8.78 -6.13 3.75
N THR A 178 -7.82 -6.93 3.29
CA THR A 178 -7.91 -8.40 3.29
C THR A 178 -6.97 -9.03 4.31
N ALA A 179 -6.21 -8.24 5.06
CA ALA A 179 -5.35 -8.76 6.11
C ALA A 179 -6.18 -9.43 7.20
N ASN A 180 -5.65 -10.50 7.78
CA ASN A 180 -6.30 -11.32 8.81
C ASN A 180 -7.57 -12.06 8.34
N LEU A 181 -7.85 -12.11 7.03
CA LEU A 181 -8.96 -12.87 6.47
C LEU A 181 -8.47 -14.17 5.83
N ASP A 182 -9.27 -15.24 5.98
CA ASP A 182 -9.06 -16.46 5.21
C ASP A 182 -9.34 -16.23 3.72
N HIS A 183 -9.02 -17.23 2.90
CA HIS A 183 -9.12 -17.14 1.45
C HIS A 183 -10.52 -16.74 0.97
N ILE A 184 -11.56 -17.41 1.48
CA ILE A 184 -12.95 -17.21 1.07
C ILE A 184 -13.45 -15.83 1.52
N GLN A 185 -13.09 -15.43 2.75
CA GLN A 185 -13.47 -14.14 3.31
C GLN A 185 -12.83 -12.98 2.53
N ALA A 186 -11.56 -13.12 2.13
CA ALA A 186 -10.86 -12.12 1.33
C ALA A 186 -11.49 -11.97 -0.06
N GLU A 187 -11.84 -13.06 -0.75
CA GLU A 187 -12.52 -13.00 -2.05
C GLU A 187 -13.86 -12.24 -1.98
N ALA A 188 -14.63 -12.46 -0.92
CA ALA A 188 -15.88 -11.74 -0.71
C ALA A 188 -15.66 -10.21 -0.55
N VAL A 189 -14.61 -9.80 0.17
CA VAL A 189 -14.25 -8.38 0.31
C VAL A 189 -13.75 -7.80 -1.00
N ILE A 190 -12.93 -8.54 -1.75
CA ILE A 190 -12.43 -8.12 -3.08
C ILE A 190 -13.59 -7.93 -4.06
N GLY A 191 -14.52 -8.88 -4.11
CA GLY A 191 -15.73 -8.79 -4.94
C GLY A 191 -16.58 -7.56 -4.60
N LEU A 192 -16.72 -7.26 -3.30
CA LEU A 192 -17.41 -6.07 -2.82
C LEU A 192 -16.70 -4.79 -3.27
N LEU A 193 -15.37 -4.69 -3.11
CA LEU A 193 -14.61 -3.50 -3.57
C LEU A 193 -14.79 -3.27 -5.07
N ARG A 194 -14.81 -4.34 -5.87
CA ARG A 194 -15.06 -4.27 -7.32
C ARG A 194 -16.45 -3.75 -7.65
N GLU A 195 -17.49 -4.17 -6.92
CA GLU A 195 -18.84 -3.65 -7.10
C GLU A 195 -18.93 -2.17 -6.69
N LEU A 196 -18.29 -1.79 -5.58
CA LEU A 196 -18.38 -0.43 -5.05
C LEU A 196 -17.69 0.62 -5.92
N ARG A 197 -16.66 0.22 -6.66
CA ARG A 197 -16.00 1.04 -7.69
C ARG A 197 -16.99 1.52 -8.75
N SER A 198 -17.96 0.70 -9.16
CA SER A 198 -18.87 1.02 -10.28
C SER A 198 -19.81 2.20 -10.02
N ALA A 199 -19.81 2.76 -8.80
CA ALA A 199 -20.56 3.94 -8.41
C ALA A 199 -19.84 5.27 -8.73
N GLY A 200 -18.70 5.25 -9.45
CA GLY A 200 -17.98 6.45 -9.85
C GLY A 200 -17.01 7.03 -8.81
N ARG A 201 -16.83 6.35 -7.66
CA ARG A 201 -15.84 6.74 -6.64
C ARG A 201 -14.47 6.11 -6.90
N VAL A 202 -13.40 6.81 -6.52
CA VAL A 202 -12.04 6.26 -6.54
C VAL A 202 -11.85 5.40 -5.30
N ILE A 203 -11.27 4.21 -5.47
CA ILE A 203 -10.89 3.34 -4.35
C ILE A 203 -9.37 3.18 -4.37
N VAL A 204 -8.70 3.51 -3.27
CA VAL A 204 -7.26 3.31 -3.11
C VAL A 204 -7.01 2.29 -2.01
N VAL A 205 -6.39 1.17 -2.36
CA VAL A 205 -6.11 0.05 -1.47
C VAL A 205 -4.60 -0.10 -1.32
N SER A 206 -4.04 -0.01 -0.11
CA SER A 206 -2.71 -0.56 0.15
C SER A 206 -2.82 -2.03 0.48
N THR A 207 -2.00 -2.86 -0.16
CA THR A 207 -1.91 -4.26 0.23
C THR A 207 -0.60 -4.93 -0.19
N HIS A 208 -0.27 -6.03 0.48
CA HIS A 208 0.68 -7.04 0.00
C HIS A 208 -0.01 -8.25 -0.67
N ASP A 209 -1.34 -8.25 -0.72
CA ASP A 209 -2.15 -9.35 -1.25
C ASP A 209 -2.22 -9.30 -2.79
N ALA A 210 -1.47 -10.19 -3.44
CA ALA A 210 -1.43 -10.27 -4.90
C ALA A 210 -2.80 -10.58 -5.54
N ARG A 211 -3.79 -11.09 -4.78
CA ARG A 211 -5.15 -11.36 -5.29
C ARG A 211 -5.90 -10.09 -5.69
N LEU A 212 -5.49 -8.92 -5.18
CA LEU A 212 -6.08 -7.63 -5.55
C LEU A 212 -5.53 -7.08 -6.88
N ILE A 213 -4.39 -7.60 -7.38
CA ILE A 213 -3.76 -7.11 -8.62
C ILE A 213 -4.66 -7.33 -9.85
N PRO A 214 -5.24 -8.52 -10.09
CA PRO A 214 -6.05 -8.76 -11.30
C PRO A 214 -7.35 -7.96 -11.37
N VAL A 215 -7.81 -7.42 -10.24
CA VAL A 215 -9.04 -6.61 -10.18
C VAL A 215 -8.77 -5.10 -10.17
N ALA A 216 -7.50 -4.70 -10.02
CA ALA A 216 -7.11 -3.30 -10.01
C ALA A 216 -7.15 -2.73 -11.43
N ASP A 217 -7.63 -1.49 -11.56
CA ASP A 217 -7.48 -0.71 -12.79
C ASP A 217 -6.08 -0.12 -12.90
N ARG A 218 -5.47 0.15 -11.74
CA ARG A 218 -4.14 0.72 -11.64
C ARG A 218 -3.38 0.12 -10.48
N VAL A 219 -2.10 -0.19 -10.73
CA VAL A 219 -1.15 -0.58 -9.69
C VAL A 219 -0.10 0.52 -9.58
N VAL A 220 0.01 1.12 -8.39
CA VAL A 220 1.07 2.07 -8.05
C VAL A 220 2.09 1.33 -7.19
N ARG A 221 3.29 1.15 -7.73
CA ARG A 221 4.38 0.51 -6.98
C ARG A 221 5.07 1.57 -6.13
N MET A 222 5.13 1.31 -4.83
CA MET A 222 5.81 2.13 -3.84
C MET A 222 7.08 1.41 -3.44
N THR A 223 8.17 1.75 -4.10
CA THR A 223 9.52 1.28 -3.80
C THR A 223 10.32 2.50 -3.36
N PRO A 224 11.10 2.42 -2.27
CA PRO A 224 12.17 3.39 -2.05
C PRO A 224 13.00 3.41 -3.34
N GLU A 225 13.20 4.59 -3.93
CA GLU A 225 13.87 4.87 -5.21
C GLU A 225 14.70 3.69 -5.78
N GLY A 226 14.30 3.13 -6.94
CA GLY A 226 15.15 2.13 -7.60
C GLY A 226 14.58 1.24 -8.70
N ILE A 227 13.25 1.03 -8.81
CA ILE A 227 12.76 0.12 -9.86
C ILE A 227 12.66 0.85 -11.20
N GLU A 228 13.81 0.93 -11.88
CA GLU A 228 13.89 0.97 -13.34
C GLU A 228 12.98 -0.11 -13.94
N PRO A 229 12.39 0.12 -15.14
CA PRO A 229 11.49 -0.82 -15.78
C PRO A 229 12.12 -2.21 -15.83
N ASP A 230 11.28 -3.25 -15.70
CA ASP A 230 11.57 -4.68 -15.90
C ASP A 230 12.69 -4.93 -16.93
N ARG A 231 13.93 -4.79 -16.49
CA ARG A 231 15.12 -5.18 -17.25
C ARG A 231 15.29 -6.64 -16.88
N GLY A 232 15.09 -7.52 -17.87
CA GLY A 232 15.45 -8.93 -17.73
C GLY A 232 16.93 -9.09 -17.36
N ALA A 233 17.39 -10.33 -17.28
CA ALA A 233 18.77 -10.66 -16.93
C ALA A 233 19.78 -9.75 -17.67
N HIS A 234 20.61 -9.03 -16.90
CA HIS A 234 21.63 -8.16 -17.46
C HIS A 234 22.92 -8.23 -16.63
N GLU A 235 24.02 -7.92 -17.30
CA GLU A 235 25.35 -7.93 -16.68
C GLU A 235 25.62 -6.61 -15.96
N VAL A 236 26.19 -6.70 -14.76
CA VAL A 236 26.64 -5.58 -13.93
C VAL A 236 28.07 -5.84 -13.46
N THR A 237 28.86 -4.78 -13.32
CA THR A 237 30.26 -4.87 -12.90
C THR A 237 30.49 -3.98 -11.68
N PHE A 238 31.24 -4.49 -10.69
CA PHE A 238 31.61 -3.74 -9.49
C PHE A 238 33.11 -3.85 -9.24
N THR A 239 33.72 -2.78 -8.72
CA THR A 239 35.13 -2.78 -8.30
C THR A 239 35.30 -3.36 -6.91
N ALA A 240 36.49 -3.88 -6.59
CA ALA A 240 36.83 -4.38 -5.26
C ALA A 240 36.51 -3.35 -4.16
N GLY A 241 35.91 -3.80 -3.06
CA GLY A 241 35.48 -3.00 -1.92
C GLY A 241 34.07 -2.41 -2.04
N THR A 242 33.39 -2.58 -3.17
CA THR A 242 32.02 -2.03 -3.37
C THR A 242 30.99 -2.90 -2.66
N GLU A 243 30.07 -2.27 -1.91
CA GLU A 243 28.88 -2.95 -1.37
C GLU A 243 27.83 -3.06 -2.49
N ILE A 244 27.47 -4.28 -2.87
CA ILE A 244 26.47 -4.55 -3.91
C ILE A 244 25.06 -4.31 -3.35
N PHE A 245 24.82 -4.75 -2.12
CA PHE A 245 23.66 -4.42 -1.31
C PHE A 245 23.99 -4.59 0.17
N ARG A 246 23.23 -3.94 1.03
CA ARG A 246 23.33 -4.01 2.49
C ARG A 246 22.28 -4.91 3.10
N GLN A 247 22.55 -5.33 4.32
CA GLN A 247 21.53 -5.91 5.18
C GLN A 247 20.34 -4.93 5.29
N GLU A 248 19.13 -5.47 5.27
CA GLU A 248 17.84 -4.75 5.26
C GLU A 248 17.48 -4.04 3.94
N ASP A 249 18.36 -4.03 2.94
CA ASP A 249 18.01 -3.50 1.63
C ASP A 249 16.83 -4.27 1.00
N PRO A 250 16.02 -3.60 0.15
CA PRO A 250 14.99 -4.27 -0.61
C PRO A 250 15.60 -5.29 -1.59
N PRO A 251 15.02 -6.48 -1.73
CA PRO A 251 15.63 -7.53 -2.54
C PRO A 251 15.15 -7.50 -4.00
N GLU A 252 15.78 -6.66 -4.83
CA GLU A 252 15.35 -6.45 -6.22
C GLU A 252 15.78 -7.56 -7.17
N TYR A 253 17.04 -7.99 -7.08
CA TYR A 253 17.64 -8.99 -7.97
C TYR A 253 18.24 -10.17 -7.20
N VAL A 254 18.32 -11.32 -7.86
CA VAL A 254 19.25 -12.40 -7.52
C VAL A 254 20.49 -12.22 -8.40
N TYR A 255 21.67 -12.26 -7.80
CA TYR A 255 22.91 -12.08 -8.53
C TYR A 255 23.61 -13.42 -8.71
N THR A 256 24.02 -13.74 -9.94
CA THR A 256 24.92 -14.86 -10.23
C THR A 256 26.31 -14.32 -10.55
N ILE A 257 27.34 -14.91 -9.98
CA ILE A 257 28.73 -14.45 -10.13
C ILE A 257 29.28 -15.02 -11.44
N THR A 258 29.57 -14.14 -12.40
CA THR A 258 30.22 -14.52 -13.67
C THR A 258 31.73 -14.57 -13.49
N SER A 259 32.32 -13.60 -12.78
CA SER A 259 33.75 -13.57 -12.43
C SER A 259 34.00 -12.78 -11.13
N GLY A 260 35.14 -13.04 -10.49
CA GLY A 260 35.54 -12.39 -9.24
C GLY A 260 35.08 -13.12 -7.96
N GLN A 261 35.10 -12.42 -6.82
CA GLN A 261 34.70 -12.95 -5.51
C GLN A 261 33.80 -11.96 -4.75
N ILE A 262 32.79 -12.49 -4.05
CA ILE A 262 31.86 -11.73 -3.20
C ILE A 262 31.94 -12.24 -1.76
N ASP A 263 32.14 -11.33 -0.81
CA ASP A 263 32.01 -11.62 0.61
C ASP A 263 30.62 -11.27 1.12
N ILE A 264 29.99 -12.20 1.84
CA ILE A 264 28.71 -12.00 2.51
C ILE A 264 28.99 -11.81 4.00
N VAL A 265 28.58 -10.67 4.54
CA VAL A 265 28.82 -10.29 5.94
C VAL A 265 27.51 -9.89 6.61
N ARG A 266 27.39 -10.17 7.91
CA ARG A 266 26.28 -9.71 8.75
C ARG A 266 26.73 -8.55 9.62
N GLU A 267 25.92 -7.51 9.71
CA GLU A 267 26.16 -6.42 10.66
C GLU A 267 25.56 -6.76 12.02
N LEU A 268 26.38 -6.69 13.06
CA LEU A 268 25.99 -6.94 14.45
C LEU A 268 25.60 -5.63 15.14
N ALA A 269 24.82 -5.73 16.22
CA ALA A 269 24.28 -4.58 16.94
C ALA A 269 25.35 -3.66 17.58
N ASP A 270 26.58 -4.16 17.74
CA ASP A 270 27.73 -3.41 18.23
C ASP A 270 28.53 -2.71 17.11
N GLY A 271 28.07 -2.81 15.86
CA GLY A 271 28.70 -2.24 14.67
C GLY A 271 29.80 -3.13 14.07
N ASN A 272 30.07 -4.31 14.63
CA ASN A 272 31.02 -5.26 14.05
C ASN A 272 30.41 -6.01 12.86
N ARG A 273 31.27 -6.49 11.94
CA ARG A 273 30.87 -7.32 10.80
C ARG A 273 31.31 -8.77 11.03
N GLU A 274 30.34 -9.68 10.98
CA GLU A 274 30.56 -11.13 11.03
C GLU A 274 30.60 -11.70 9.59
N PRO A 275 31.71 -12.33 9.16
CA PRO A 275 31.76 -12.98 7.85
C PRO A 275 30.89 -14.25 7.84
N LEU A 276 29.97 -14.34 6.89
CA LEU A 276 29.08 -15.50 6.73
C LEU A 276 29.57 -16.45 5.63
N ALA A 277 30.02 -15.92 4.50
CA ALA A 277 30.47 -16.69 3.35
C ALA A 277 31.35 -15.86 2.42
N SER A 278 32.14 -16.54 1.59
CA SER A 278 32.80 -15.97 0.42
C SER A 278 32.42 -16.82 -0.79
N LEU A 279 31.98 -16.17 -1.86
CA LEU A 279 31.33 -16.78 -3.03
C LEU A 279 32.10 -16.44 -4.31
N GLY A 280 32.19 -17.42 -5.21
CA GLY A 280 32.90 -17.31 -6.48
C GLY A 280 32.07 -17.62 -7.72
N PRO A 281 32.72 -17.68 -8.90
CA PRO A 281 32.03 -17.84 -10.18
C PRO A 281 31.14 -19.08 -10.23
N GLY A 282 29.94 -18.92 -10.80
CA GLY A 282 28.90 -19.95 -10.88
C GLY A 282 28.01 -20.05 -9.65
N GLN A 283 28.33 -19.37 -8.55
CA GLN A 283 27.46 -19.27 -7.38
C GLN A 283 26.55 -18.03 -7.49
N TYR A 284 25.44 -18.04 -6.76
CA TYR A 284 24.50 -16.93 -6.69
C TYR A 284 24.27 -16.49 -5.25
N PHE A 285 23.72 -15.28 -5.08
CA PHE A 285 23.42 -14.71 -3.77
C PHE A 285 22.25 -13.73 -3.79
N GLY A 286 21.63 -13.55 -2.63
CA GLY A 286 20.51 -12.63 -2.42
C GLY A 286 19.13 -13.24 -2.72
N GLU A 287 19.08 -14.52 -3.06
CA GLU A 287 17.88 -15.26 -3.45
C GLU A 287 16.79 -15.29 -2.38
N LEU A 288 17.14 -15.46 -1.10
CA LEU A 288 16.13 -15.63 -0.04
C LEU A 288 15.23 -14.41 0.09
N GLY A 289 15.83 -13.22 0.14
CA GLY A 289 15.06 -11.97 0.17
C GLY A 289 14.23 -11.81 -1.09
N ALA A 290 14.83 -12.05 -2.26
CA ALA A 290 14.21 -11.72 -3.53
C ALA A 290 13.08 -12.70 -3.91
N MET A 291 13.19 -13.97 -3.49
CA MET A 291 12.19 -15.00 -3.74
C MET A 291 11.06 -15.00 -2.71
N LEU A 292 11.35 -14.66 -1.45
CA LEU A 292 10.38 -14.72 -0.35
C LEU A 292 9.82 -13.34 0.05
N GLY A 293 10.34 -12.25 -0.53
CA GLY A 293 9.91 -10.89 -0.23
C GLY A 293 10.38 -10.36 1.12
N PHE A 294 11.47 -10.91 1.66
CA PHE A 294 12.10 -10.44 2.89
C PHE A 294 13.24 -9.46 2.61
N PRO A 295 13.51 -8.47 3.47
CA PRO A 295 14.73 -7.66 3.37
C PRO A 295 15.99 -8.53 3.33
N ARG A 296 17.08 -8.02 2.73
CA ARG A 296 18.37 -8.76 2.69
C ARG A 296 18.82 -9.11 4.11
N SER A 297 19.16 -10.38 4.35
CA SER A 297 19.59 -10.86 5.67
C SER A 297 21.09 -10.66 5.96
N ALA A 298 21.83 -10.08 5.02
CA ALA A 298 23.27 -9.83 5.05
C ALA A 298 23.66 -8.75 4.02
N THR A 299 24.84 -8.19 4.17
CA THR A 299 25.50 -7.28 3.22
C THR A 299 26.40 -8.08 2.28
N ALA A 300 26.38 -7.77 0.99
CA ALA A 300 27.25 -8.36 -0.02
C ALA A 300 28.30 -7.34 -0.49
N ILE A 301 29.58 -7.73 -0.47
CA ILE A 301 30.73 -6.86 -0.77
C ILE A 301 31.59 -7.52 -1.84
N ALA A 302 32.00 -6.76 -2.84
CA ALA A 302 32.94 -7.21 -3.86
C ALA A 302 34.33 -7.38 -3.24
N ALA A 303 34.80 -8.61 -3.04
CA ALA A 303 36.13 -8.88 -2.49
C ALA A 303 37.23 -8.61 -3.53
N THR A 304 36.90 -8.80 -4.82
CA THR A 304 37.71 -8.41 -5.98
C THR A 304 36.87 -7.58 -6.93
N ASP A 305 37.45 -7.12 -8.04
CA ASP A 305 36.62 -6.70 -9.17
C ASP A 305 35.75 -7.89 -9.60
N VAL A 306 34.46 -7.64 -9.82
CA VAL A 306 33.46 -8.68 -10.08
C VAL A 306 32.57 -8.33 -11.26
N VAL A 307 32.18 -9.36 -12.00
CA VAL A 307 31.14 -9.29 -13.02
C VAL A 307 30.01 -10.22 -12.59
N LEU A 308 28.79 -9.70 -12.53
CA LEU A 308 27.61 -10.41 -12.05
C LEU A 308 26.50 -10.34 -13.10
N THR A 309 25.66 -11.37 -13.14
CA THR A 309 24.36 -11.31 -13.82
C THR A 309 23.28 -10.99 -12.80
N ALA A 310 22.64 -9.84 -12.91
CA ALA A 310 21.50 -9.43 -12.09
C ALA A 310 20.20 -9.93 -12.74
N MET A 311 19.42 -10.72 -12.01
CA MET A 311 18.21 -11.37 -12.54
C MET A 311 16.99 -11.11 -11.67
N PRO A 312 15.83 -10.78 -12.27
CA PRO A 312 14.57 -10.76 -11.55
C PRO A 312 14.25 -12.13 -10.92
N PRO A 313 13.56 -12.19 -9.77
CA PRO A 313 13.25 -13.45 -9.08
C PRO A 313 12.42 -14.45 -9.90
N HIS A 314 11.71 -13.99 -10.92
CA HIS A 314 10.92 -14.84 -11.80
C HIS A 314 11.76 -15.53 -12.88
N GLU A 315 12.77 -14.84 -13.45
CA GLU A 315 13.72 -15.43 -14.40
C GLU A 315 14.68 -16.39 -13.69
N PHE A 316 15.17 -16.02 -12.52
CA PHE A 316 16.04 -16.90 -11.72
C PHE A 316 15.35 -18.23 -11.37
N ARG A 317 14.05 -18.21 -11.04
CA ARG A 317 13.27 -19.43 -10.81
C ARG A 317 13.23 -20.34 -12.03
N GLN A 318 13.00 -19.79 -13.22
CA GLN A 318 13.00 -20.56 -14.46
C GLN A 318 14.37 -21.18 -14.76
N GLN A 319 15.47 -20.51 -14.38
CA GLN A 319 16.82 -21.01 -14.58
C GLN A 319 17.20 -22.15 -13.61
N VAL A 320 16.68 -22.14 -12.38
CA VAL A 320 17.02 -23.16 -11.36
C VAL A 320 16.06 -24.36 -11.41
N GLU A 321 14.82 -24.17 -11.88
CA GLU A 321 13.81 -25.24 -12.01
C GLU A 321 13.85 -25.97 -13.38
N GLY A 322 14.61 -25.45 -14.34
CA GLY A 322 14.82 -26.05 -15.68
C GLY A 322 16.07 -26.91 -15.77
#